data_AF-A0A7S0BVN3-F1
#
_entry.id   AF-A0A7S0BVN3-F1
#
_cell.length_a   1.000
_cell.length_b   1.000
_cell.length_c   1.000
_cell.angle_alpha   90.00
_cell.angle_beta   90.00
_cell.angle_gamma   90.00
#
_symmetry.space_group_name_H-M   'P 1'
#
loop_
_entity.id
_entity.type
_entity.pdbx_description
1 polymer ?
#
loop_
_entity_poly.entity_id
_entity_poly.type
_entity_poly.pdbx_seq_one_letter_code
_entity_poly.pdbx_strand_id
1 'polypeptide(L)'
;KRAKEKKVRKAQKEQARKVEEVRSKAAAMVQAKADNAAERANDDAQRKIIFKRGEAKSSASLSRGGVKTKPSTTKRNLFGKFGGSGQAAFETTIARPKKPTEVKRVPAEKVVPKKVKAPKGVAILTKWKQNRDGSISGFIENSSSFGDGAKITTSEIAKGEIAPGNLVFTSSGSRYFLS
;
A
#
# COMPACT_ATOMS: atom_id res chain seq x y z
N LYS A 1 -0.84 51.00 -53.58
CA LYS A 1 -1.02 51.54 -52.20
C LYS A 1 -1.89 50.64 -51.32
N ARG A 2 -3.15 50.35 -51.70
CA ARG A 2 -4.13 49.54 -50.92
C ARG A 2 -3.68 48.11 -50.53
N ALA A 3 -2.90 47.42 -51.38
CA ALA A 3 -2.44 46.06 -51.07
C ALA A 3 -1.38 46.00 -49.95
N LYS A 4 -0.51 47.02 -49.85
CA LYS A 4 0.50 47.11 -48.78
C LYS A 4 -0.16 47.41 -47.43
N GLU A 5 -1.17 48.26 -47.43
CA GLU A 5 -1.95 48.63 -46.23
C GLU A 5 -2.75 47.45 -45.65
N LYS A 6 -3.35 46.61 -46.50
CA LYS A 6 -4.01 45.36 -46.07
C LYS A 6 -3.03 44.39 -45.40
N LYS A 7 -1.79 44.28 -45.89
CA LYS A 7 -0.76 43.41 -45.29
C LYS A 7 -0.33 43.93 -43.91
N VAL A 8 -0.12 45.24 -43.77
CA VAL A 8 0.24 45.86 -42.49
C VAL A 8 -0.87 45.67 -41.44
N ARG A 9 -2.14 45.90 -41.82
CA ARG A 9 -3.28 45.70 -40.91
C ARG A 9 -3.46 44.23 -40.50
N LYS A 10 -3.18 43.27 -41.40
CA LYS A 10 -3.20 41.84 -41.07
C LYS A 10 -2.08 41.47 -40.08
N ALA A 11 -0.86 41.96 -40.32
CA ALA A 11 0.27 41.73 -39.43
C ALA A 11 0.05 42.34 -38.03
N GLN A 12 -0.48 43.57 -37.95
CA GLN A 12 -0.82 44.21 -36.68
C GLN A 12 -1.90 43.45 -35.91
N LYS A 13 -2.95 42.96 -36.59
CA LYS A 13 -4.00 42.16 -35.95
C LYS A 13 -3.46 40.82 -35.42
N GLU A 14 -2.54 40.20 -36.13
CA GLU A 14 -1.91 38.95 -35.68
C GLU A 14 -0.99 39.17 -34.48
N GLN A 15 -0.21 40.26 -34.49
CA GLN A 15 0.61 40.64 -33.35
C GLN A 15 -0.24 40.95 -32.11
N ALA A 16 -1.34 41.70 -32.27
CA ALA A 16 -2.28 41.96 -31.17
C ALA A 16 -2.86 40.67 -30.58
N ARG A 17 -3.26 39.71 -31.43
CA ARG A 17 -3.79 38.41 -30.98
C ARG A 17 -2.74 37.60 -30.21
N LYS A 18 -1.49 37.59 -30.68
CA LYS A 18 -0.38 36.90 -29.98
C LYS A 18 -0.09 37.53 -28.61
N VAL A 19 -0.11 38.86 -28.51
CA VAL A 19 0.09 39.56 -27.22
C VAL A 19 -1.05 39.27 -26.25
N GLU A 20 -2.30 39.26 -26.73
CA GLU A 20 -3.46 38.93 -25.90
C GLU A 20 -3.43 37.47 -25.41
N GLU A 21 -3.03 36.53 -26.26
CA GLU A 21 -2.88 35.13 -25.89
C GLU A 21 -1.77 34.90 -24.86
N VAL A 22 -0.63 35.60 -25.00
CA VAL A 22 0.44 35.54 -23.99
C VAL A 22 -0.02 36.16 -22.67
N ARG A 23 -0.76 37.27 -22.72
CA ARG A 23 -1.29 37.93 -21.52
C ARG A 23 -2.33 37.08 -20.81
N SER A 24 -3.23 36.41 -21.54
CA SER A 24 -4.24 35.51 -20.96
C SER A 24 -3.59 34.27 -20.35
N LYS A 25 -2.60 33.68 -21.02
CA LYS A 25 -1.80 32.56 -20.47
C LYS A 25 -1.03 32.96 -19.21
N ALA A 26 -0.42 34.15 -19.20
CA ALA A 26 0.29 34.66 -18.04
C ALA A 26 -0.66 34.90 -16.85
N ALA A 27 -1.84 35.49 -17.10
CA ALA A 27 -2.85 35.71 -16.07
C ALA A 27 -3.39 34.39 -15.49
N ALA A 28 -3.66 33.39 -16.34
CA ALA A 28 -4.09 32.07 -15.89
C ALA A 28 -3.01 31.36 -15.06
N MET A 29 -1.72 31.51 -15.42
CA MET A 29 -0.61 30.95 -14.64
C MET A 29 -0.46 31.63 -13.28
N VAL A 30 -0.70 32.94 -13.18
CA VAL A 30 -0.66 33.67 -11.91
C VAL A 30 -1.83 33.23 -11.01
N GLN A 31 -3.04 33.08 -11.55
CA GLN A 31 -4.18 32.56 -10.81
C GLN A 31 -3.94 31.13 -10.32
N ALA A 32 -3.48 30.22 -11.19
CA ALA A 32 -3.17 28.85 -10.81
C ALA A 32 -2.07 28.75 -9.73
N LYS A 33 -1.07 29.65 -9.75
CA LYS A 33 -0.05 29.72 -8.69
C LYS A 33 -0.62 30.24 -7.36
N ALA A 34 -1.55 31.19 -7.40
CA ALA A 34 -2.20 31.71 -6.20
C ALA A 34 -3.08 30.64 -5.53
N ASP A 35 -3.86 29.89 -6.31
CA ASP A 35 -4.72 28.82 -5.78
C ASP A 35 -3.91 27.69 -5.14
N ASN A 36 -2.82 27.26 -5.80
CA ASN A 36 -1.90 26.26 -5.25
C ASN A 36 -1.17 26.74 -3.97
N ALA A 37 -0.93 28.04 -3.82
CA ALA A 37 -0.32 28.59 -2.61
C ALA A 37 -1.30 28.64 -1.43
N ALA A 38 -2.58 28.94 -1.70
CA ALA A 38 -3.63 28.91 -0.69
C ALA A 38 -3.90 27.49 -0.16
N GLU A 39 -3.87 26.48 -1.03
CA GLU A 39 -4.04 25.07 -0.64
C GLU A 39 -2.90 24.58 0.27
N ARG A 40 -1.64 24.92 -0.06
CA ARG A 40 -0.47 24.59 0.79
C ARG A 40 -0.52 25.23 2.17
N ALA A 41 -1.06 26.44 2.29
CA ALA A 41 -1.21 27.11 3.58
C ALA A 41 -2.26 26.43 4.48
N ASN A 42 -3.33 25.89 3.90
CA ASN A 42 -4.35 25.14 4.65
C ASN A 42 -3.82 23.78 5.14
N ASP A 43 -3.05 23.07 4.31
CA ASP A 43 -2.44 21.79 4.70
C ASP A 43 -1.44 21.94 5.87
N ASP A 44 -0.61 22.99 5.85
CA ASP A 44 0.33 23.28 6.94
C ASP A 44 -0.38 23.67 8.25
N ALA A 45 -1.52 24.35 8.17
CA ALA A 45 -2.34 24.67 9.33
C ALA A 45 -2.96 23.41 9.97
N GLN A 46 -3.47 22.47 9.17
CA GLN A 46 -4.04 21.22 9.69
C GLN A 46 -2.98 20.30 10.33
N ARG A 47 -1.77 20.23 9.77
CA ARG A 47 -0.67 19.45 10.34
C ARG A 47 -0.29 19.89 11.76
N LYS A 48 -0.31 21.19 12.04
CA LYS A 48 0.00 21.73 13.38
C LYS A 48 -1.05 21.38 14.44
N ILE A 49 -2.33 21.26 14.05
CA ILE A 49 -3.41 20.89 14.99
C ILE A 49 -3.29 19.41 15.41
N ILE A 50 -2.87 18.53 14.48
CA ILE A 50 -2.74 17.09 14.76
C ILE A 50 -1.53 16.81 15.67
N PHE A 51 -0.40 17.50 15.49
CA PHE A 51 0.80 17.27 16.31
C PHE A 51 0.63 17.71 17.78
N LYS A 52 -0.09 18.81 18.04
CA LYS A 52 -0.37 19.28 19.42
C LYS A 52 -1.29 18.36 20.24
N ARG A 53 -2.08 17.49 19.60
CA ARG A 53 -2.97 16.53 20.28
C ARG A 53 -2.27 15.22 20.66
N GLY A 54 -1.11 14.93 20.06
CA GLY A 54 -0.30 13.74 20.34
C GLY A 54 0.46 13.82 21.68
N GLU A 55 0.96 15.01 22.06
CA GLU A 55 1.75 15.19 23.28
C GLU A 55 0.90 15.28 24.56
N ALA A 56 -0.37 15.69 24.46
CA ALA A 56 -1.27 15.73 25.62
C ALA A 56 -1.81 14.36 26.07
N LYS A 57 -1.57 13.28 25.31
CA LYS A 57 -2.02 11.93 25.63
C LYS A 57 -0.92 10.97 26.07
N SER A 58 0.36 11.34 25.95
CA SER A 58 1.49 10.51 26.40
C SER A 58 1.95 10.80 27.84
N SER A 59 1.45 11.87 28.48
CA SER A 59 1.79 12.21 29.88
C SER A 59 0.77 11.74 30.94
N ALA A 60 -0.36 11.16 30.53
CA ALA A 60 -1.44 10.76 31.46
C ALA A 60 -1.46 9.26 31.84
N SER A 61 -0.58 8.42 31.31
CA SER A 61 -0.62 6.96 31.54
C SER A 61 0.52 6.39 32.40
N LEU A 62 1.25 7.22 33.15
CA LEU A 62 2.44 6.82 33.93
C LEU A 62 2.32 6.95 35.45
N SER A 63 1.11 7.05 36.01
CA SER A 63 0.93 7.06 37.47
C SER A 63 -0.32 6.33 37.95
N ARG A 64 -0.18 5.02 38.23
CA ARG A 64 -0.78 4.36 39.41
C ARG A 64 -0.45 2.86 39.52
N GLY A 65 0.24 2.51 40.63
CA GLY A 65 0.24 1.20 41.29
C GLY A 65 1.12 0.12 40.64
N GLY A 66 2.22 -0.37 41.20
CA GLY A 66 2.60 -0.47 42.62
C GLY A 66 2.09 -1.76 43.26
N VAL A 67 2.55 -2.94 42.83
CA VAL A 67 2.49 -4.17 43.64
C VAL A 67 3.82 -4.92 43.54
N LYS A 68 4.50 -4.99 44.69
CA LYS A 68 5.71 -5.77 44.96
C LYS A 68 5.33 -7.23 45.20
N THR A 69 5.95 -8.21 44.53
CA THR A 69 6.27 -9.53 45.10
C THR A 69 7.46 -10.19 44.39
N LYS A 70 8.60 -10.21 45.10
CA LYS A 70 9.69 -11.20 45.25
C LYS A 70 10.25 -11.98 44.01
N PRO A 71 11.60 -12.08 43.88
CA PRO A 71 12.25 -12.96 42.90
C PRO A 71 12.37 -14.38 43.44
N SER A 72 11.95 -15.38 42.65
CA SER A 72 12.27 -16.78 42.89
C SER A 72 13.09 -17.32 41.72
N THR A 73 14.39 -17.42 41.99
CA THR A 73 15.33 -18.38 41.42
C THR A 73 14.66 -19.73 41.17
N THR A 74 14.84 -20.32 39.98
CA THR A 74 15.21 -21.74 39.77
C THR A 74 14.78 -22.26 38.38
N LYS A 75 15.82 -22.49 37.56
CA LYS A 75 16.01 -23.58 36.59
C LYS A 75 15.09 -23.69 35.36
N ARG A 76 15.73 -23.49 34.20
CA ARG A 76 15.64 -24.28 32.95
C ARG A 76 14.65 -25.46 33.00
N ASN A 77 13.53 -25.34 32.28
CA ASN A 77 12.80 -26.51 31.80
C ASN A 77 13.46 -27.03 30.52
N LEU A 78 14.44 -27.88 30.75
CA LEU A 78 15.07 -28.80 29.82
C LEU A 78 14.39 -30.17 29.97
N PHE A 79 13.16 -30.31 29.45
CA PHE A 79 12.45 -31.59 29.28
C PHE A 79 11.57 -31.46 28.02
N GLY A 80 11.80 -32.10 26.87
CA GLY A 80 12.67 -33.25 26.66
C GLY A 80 12.19 -34.46 27.45
N LYS A 81 10.98 -34.96 27.15
CA LYS A 81 10.43 -36.32 27.42
C LYS A 81 8.93 -36.25 27.69
N PHE A 82 8.12 -36.52 26.68
CA PHE A 82 6.83 -37.18 26.92
C PHE A 82 6.68 -38.29 25.87
N GLY A 83 7.36 -39.40 26.15
CA GLY A 83 7.19 -40.69 25.50
C GLY A 83 6.88 -41.72 26.58
N GLY A 84 5.88 -42.57 26.31
CA GLY A 84 5.42 -43.70 27.12
C GLY A 84 4.48 -43.28 28.26
N SER A 85 3.41 -43.99 28.61
CA SER A 85 2.92 -45.33 28.27
C SER A 85 1.63 -45.57 29.07
N GLY A 86 0.67 -46.30 28.51
CA GLY A 86 -0.52 -46.82 29.22
C GLY A 86 -1.83 -46.39 28.54
N GLN A 87 -2.31 -47.10 27.52
CA GLN A 87 -3.24 -48.24 27.63
C GLN A 87 -4.44 -48.02 28.56
N ALA A 88 -5.60 -47.72 27.96
CA ALA A 88 -6.89 -48.26 28.37
C ALA A 88 -7.74 -48.43 27.10
N ALA A 89 -8.29 -49.63 26.97
CA ALA A 89 -8.90 -50.20 25.79
C ALA A 89 -10.26 -49.59 25.42
N PHE A 90 -10.49 -49.42 24.11
CA PHE A 90 -11.80 -49.67 23.53
C PHE A 90 -11.61 -50.26 22.12
N GLU A 91 -11.70 -51.58 22.03
CA GLU A 91 -11.97 -52.28 20.78
C GLU A 91 -13.37 -51.90 20.30
N THR A 92 -13.56 -51.68 18.99
CA THR A 92 -14.43 -52.52 18.14
C THR A 92 -14.47 -51.98 16.70
N THR A 93 -14.25 -52.91 15.74
CA THR A 93 -14.64 -52.90 14.30
C THR A 93 -13.90 -52.04 13.26
N ILE A 94 -12.77 -52.57 12.79
CA ILE A 94 -12.49 -53.06 11.43
C ILE A 94 -13.41 -52.56 10.28
N ALA A 95 -12.89 -51.67 9.42
CA ALA A 95 -13.13 -51.66 7.97
C ALA A 95 -12.04 -50.85 7.23
N ARG A 96 -11.04 -51.55 6.67
CA ARG A 96 -10.11 -51.11 5.62
C ARG A 96 -9.97 -52.33 4.69
N PRO A 97 -9.90 -52.24 3.35
CA PRO A 97 -8.84 -51.44 2.70
C PRO A 97 -9.10 -50.94 1.26
N LYS A 98 -8.83 -49.65 0.98
CA LYS A 98 -8.31 -49.27 -0.35
C LYS A 98 -7.22 -48.19 -0.24
N LYS A 99 -6.03 -48.59 -0.73
CA LYS A 99 -4.82 -47.86 -1.11
C LYS A 99 -4.86 -46.32 -1.02
N PRO A 100 -3.88 -45.70 -0.32
CA PRO A 100 -3.44 -44.36 -0.67
C PRO A 100 -2.72 -44.47 -2.03
N THR A 101 -3.33 -43.96 -3.09
CA THR A 101 -2.64 -43.74 -4.34
C THR A 101 -1.56 -42.70 -4.07
N GLU A 102 -0.32 -43.14 -4.08
CA GLU A 102 0.87 -42.32 -4.05
C GLU A 102 0.87 -41.45 -5.31
N VAL A 103 0.30 -40.25 -5.20
CA VAL A 103 0.39 -39.23 -6.24
C VAL A 103 1.83 -38.76 -6.21
N LYS A 104 2.62 -39.32 -7.13
CA LYS A 104 3.95 -38.93 -7.54
C LYS A 104 3.99 -37.39 -7.59
N ARG A 105 4.50 -36.78 -6.52
CA ARG A 105 4.74 -35.34 -6.44
C ARG A 105 5.82 -35.04 -7.47
N VAL A 106 5.39 -34.69 -8.69
CA VAL A 106 6.27 -34.00 -9.63
C VAL A 106 6.88 -32.83 -8.86
N PRO A 107 8.23 -32.69 -8.85
CA PRO A 107 8.86 -31.55 -8.22
C PRO A 107 8.22 -30.30 -8.81
N ALA A 108 7.54 -29.52 -7.97
CA ALA A 108 7.06 -28.21 -8.35
C ALA A 108 8.29 -27.43 -8.77
N GLU A 109 8.52 -27.38 -10.08
CA GLU A 109 9.54 -26.56 -10.70
C GLU A 109 9.28 -25.15 -10.18
N LYS A 110 10.17 -24.68 -9.30
CA LYS A 110 10.17 -23.31 -8.80
C LYS A 110 10.43 -22.44 -10.02
N VAL A 111 9.35 -22.07 -10.71
CA VAL A 111 9.36 -21.04 -11.73
C VAL A 111 9.83 -19.79 -11.00
N VAL A 112 11.12 -19.51 -11.12
CA VAL A 112 11.75 -18.32 -10.56
C VAL A 112 11.00 -17.16 -11.22
N PRO A 113 10.18 -16.39 -10.49
CA PRO A 113 9.34 -15.38 -11.11
C PRO A 113 10.28 -14.38 -11.78
N LYS A 114 10.16 -14.26 -13.11
CA LYS A 114 10.86 -13.23 -13.86
C LYS A 114 10.49 -11.90 -13.21
N LYS A 115 11.50 -11.14 -12.78
CA LYS A 115 11.31 -9.86 -12.08
C LYS A 115 10.69 -8.86 -13.06
N VAL A 116 9.36 -8.83 -13.13
CA VAL A 116 8.61 -7.91 -13.98
C VAL A 116 8.82 -6.50 -13.42
N LYS A 117 9.26 -5.57 -14.27
CA LYS A 117 9.49 -4.19 -13.86
C LYS A 117 8.14 -3.50 -13.64
N ALA A 118 7.95 -2.94 -12.45
CA ALA A 118 6.75 -2.18 -12.12
C ALA A 118 6.62 -0.92 -13.01
N PRO A 119 5.40 -0.57 -13.45
CA PRO A 119 5.13 0.71 -14.09
C PRO A 119 5.48 1.90 -13.19
N LYS A 120 5.95 3.00 -13.80
CA LYS A 120 6.29 4.23 -13.05
C LYS A 120 5.05 4.84 -12.40
N GLY A 121 5.20 5.30 -11.16
CA GLY A 121 4.14 6.03 -10.43
C GLY A 121 3.00 5.16 -9.90
N VAL A 122 3.15 3.84 -9.91
CA VAL A 122 2.20 2.90 -9.29
C VAL A 122 2.82 2.34 -8.01
N ALA A 123 2.02 2.22 -6.96
CA ALA A 123 2.43 1.61 -5.71
C ALA A 123 2.70 0.11 -5.93
N ILE A 124 3.84 -0.37 -5.42
CA ILE A 124 4.26 -1.75 -5.55
C ILE A 124 3.91 -2.46 -4.24
N LEU A 125 3.22 -3.60 -4.34
CA LEU A 125 2.99 -4.51 -3.23
C LEU A 125 3.99 -5.66 -3.32
N THR A 126 4.78 -5.86 -2.27
CA THR A 126 5.72 -6.97 -2.13
C THR A 126 5.30 -7.89 -0.98
N LYS A 127 5.69 -9.18 -1.08
CA LYS A 127 5.38 -10.24 -0.10
C LYS A 127 3.90 -10.23 0.30
N TRP A 128 3.05 -10.07 -0.70
CA TRP A 128 1.62 -9.95 -0.49
C TRP A 128 0.95 -11.32 -0.40
N LYS A 129 -0.24 -11.34 0.19
CA LYS A 129 -1.14 -12.49 0.21
C LYS A 129 -2.57 -12.03 0.00
N GLN A 130 -3.36 -12.85 -0.68
CA GLN A 130 -4.80 -12.66 -0.75
C GLN A 130 -5.46 -13.17 0.53
N ASN A 131 -6.40 -12.38 1.06
CA ASN A 131 -7.21 -12.71 2.21
C ASN A 131 -8.55 -13.33 1.75
N ARG A 132 -9.28 -13.94 2.70
CA ARG A 132 -10.56 -14.63 2.41
C ARG A 132 -11.67 -13.69 1.93
N ASP A 133 -11.59 -12.42 2.31
CA ASP A 133 -12.51 -11.34 1.90
C ASP A 133 -12.14 -10.75 0.53
N GLY A 134 -11.16 -11.32 -0.18
CA GLY A 134 -10.71 -10.82 -1.48
C GLY A 134 -9.80 -9.60 -1.40
N SER A 135 -9.45 -9.12 -0.20
CA SER A 135 -8.42 -8.08 -0.01
C SER A 135 -7.01 -8.64 -0.15
N ILE A 136 -6.02 -7.76 -0.30
CA ILE A 136 -4.61 -8.13 -0.31
C ILE A 136 -3.87 -7.42 0.83
N SER A 137 -3.12 -8.18 1.62
CA SER A 137 -2.18 -7.63 2.60
C SER A 137 -0.75 -7.82 2.13
N GLY A 138 0.10 -6.81 2.32
CA GLY A 138 1.50 -6.87 1.91
C GLY A 138 2.31 -5.67 2.39
N PHE A 139 3.52 -5.54 1.88
CA PHE A 139 4.36 -4.36 2.10
C PHE A 139 4.29 -3.46 0.87
N ILE A 140 4.10 -2.16 1.09
CA ILE A 140 4.01 -1.17 0.01
C ILE A 140 5.36 -0.48 -0.23
N GLU A 141 5.67 -0.23 -1.49
CA GLU A 141 6.81 0.57 -1.94
C GLU A 141 6.35 1.56 -3.03
N ASN A 142 7.07 2.66 -3.20
CA ASN A 142 6.84 3.67 -4.24
C ASN A 142 5.42 4.27 -4.20
N SER A 143 4.93 4.57 -3.00
CA SER A 143 3.63 5.21 -2.76
C SER A 143 3.81 6.64 -2.24
N SER A 144 2.94 7.56 -2.64
CA SER A 144 2.92 8.92 -2.11
C SER A 144 2.23 9.03 -0.74
N SER A 145 1.35 8.08 -0.42
CA SER A 145 0.54 8.09 0.80
C SER A 145 1.16 7.32 1.96
N PHE A 146 2.06 6.39 1.67
CA PHE A 146 2.66 5.49 2.66
C PHE A 146 4.17 5.42 2.46
N GLY A 147 4.92 5.32 3.56
CA GLY A 147 6.36 5.08 3.50
C GLY A 147 6.68 3.69 2.95
N ASP A 148 7.84 3.57 2.31
CA ASP A 148 8.34 2.31 1.79
C ASP A 148 8.52 1.27 2.90
N GLY A 149 8.09 0.03 2.63
CA GLY A 149 8.12 -1.07 3.60
C GLY A 149 6.98 -1.02 4.62
N ALA A 150 6.01 -0.11 4.50
CA ALA A 150 4.84 -0.12 5.38
C ALA A 150 3.95 -1.34 5.09
N LYS A 151 3.50 -2.02 6.15
CA LYS A 151 2.54 -3.11 6.02
C LYS A 151 1.13 -2.54 5.87
N ILE A 152 0.48 -2.85 4.75
CA ILE A 152 -0.88 -2.38 4.47
C ILE A 152 -1.82 -3.56 4.15
N THR A 153 -3.12 -3.29 4.26
CA THR A 153 -4.18 -4.16 3.72
C THR A 153 -5.05 -3.30 2.82
N THR A 154 -5.23 -3.74 1.59
CA THR A 154 -6.05 -3.05 0.60
C THR A 154 -7.53 -3.34 0.82
N SER A 155 -8.40 -2.67 0.08
CA SER A 155 -9.77 -3.16 -0.12
C SER A 155 -9.78 -4.40 -1.02
N GLU A 156 -10.95 -5.03 -1.18
CA GLU A 156 -11.18 -6.12 -2.12
C GLU A 156 -10.70 -5.76 -3.54
N ILE A 157 -10.10 -6.73 -4.22
CA ILE A 157 -9.67 -6.57 -5.62
C ILE A 157 -10.88 -6.67 -6.54
N ALA A 158 -11.23 -5.57 -7.20
CA ALA A 158 -12.36 -5.50 -8.12
C ALA A 158 -11.97 -5.93 -9.55
N LYS A 159 -10.74 -5.66 -9.98
CA LYS A 159 -10.26 -6.00 -11.34
C LYS A 159 -8.78 -6.38 -11.34
N GLY A 160 -8.43 -7.26 -12.28
CA GLY A 160 -7.06 -7.73 -12.49
C GLY A 160 -6.85 -9.14 -11.94
N GLU A 161 -5.80 -9.80 -12.45
CA GLU A 161 -5.39 -11.12 -12.01
C GLU A 161 -4.44 -11.01 -10.82
N ILE A 162 -4.72 -11.76 -9.75
CA ILE A 162 -3.93 -11.79 -8.52
C ILE A 162 -2.73 -12.72 -8.73
N ALA A 163 -1.76 -12.24 -9.50
CA ALA A 163 -0.53 -12.94 -9.83
C ALA A 163 0.68 -11.99 -9.77
N PRO A 164 1.89 -12.50 -9.51
CA PRO A 164 3.10 -11.67 -9.49
C PRO A 164 3.37 -11.09 -10.88
N GLY A 165 3.74 -9.82 -10.93
CA GLY A 165 3.96 -9.04 -12.14
C GLY A 165 2.70 -8.37 -12.71
N ASN A 166 1.53 -8.58 -12.12
CA ASN A 166 0.28 -8.03 -12.61
C ASN A 166 -0.17 -6.78 -11.84
N LEU A 167 -0.99 -5.97 -12.51
CA LEU A 167 -1.57 -4.76 -11.97
C LEU A 167 -3.02 -5.04 -11.55
N VAL A 168 -3.33 -4.73 -10.30
CA VAL A 168 -4.65 -4.95 -9.70
C VAL A 168 -5.30 -3.64 -9.29
N PHE A 169 -6.63 -3.62 -9.34
CA PHE A 169 -7.47 -2.48 -9.01
C PHE A 169 -8.36 -2.86 -7.84
N THR A 170 -8.32 -2.07 -6.77
CA THR A 170 -9.21 -2.25 -5.63
C THR A 170 -10.60 -1.71 -5.94
N SER A 171 -11.60 -2.13 -5.17
CA SER A 171 -12.96 -1.58 -5.21
C SER A 171 -13.02 -0.07 -4.92
N SER A 172 -12.06 0.46 -4.15
CA SER A 172 -11.90 1.90 -3.92
C SER A 172 -11.31 2.68 -5.11
N GLY A 173 -10.86 2.00 -6.17
CA GLY A 173 -10.23 2.62 -7.34
C GLY A 173 -8.71 2.82 -7.23
N SER A 174 -8.09 2.41 -6.14
CA SER A 174 -6.63 2.41 -6.00
C SER A 174 -6.00 1.32 -6.86
N ARG A 175 -4.76 1.55 -7.31
CA ARG A 175 -4.04 0.67 -8.24
C ARG A 175 -2.73 0.22 -7.62
N TYR A 176 -2.46 -1.08 -7.70
CA TYR A 176 -1.26 -1.69 -7.14
C TYR A 176 -0.62 -2.64 -8.14
N PHE A 177 0.71 -2.65 -8.16
CA PHE A 177 1.50 -3.63 -8.89
C PHE A 177 1.95 -4.74 -7.93
N LEU A 178 1.61 -5.98 -8.23
CA LEU A 178 1.98 -7.13 -7.41
C LEU A 178 3.37 -7.62 -7.81
N SER A 179 4.33 -7.65 -6.88
CA SER A 179 5.71 -8.11 -7.12
C SER A 179 6.14 -9.26 -6.22
#